data_AF-A0A378WC83-F1
#
_entry.id   AF-A0A378WC83-F1
#
_cell.length_a   1.000
_cell.length_b   1.000
_cell.length_c   1.000
_cell.angle_alpha   90.00
_cell.angle_beta   90.00
_cell.angle_gamma   90.00
#
_symmetry.space_group_name_H-M   'P 1'
#
loop_
_entity.id
_entity.type
_entity.pdbx_description
1 polymer ?
#
loop_
_entity_poly.entity_id
_entity_poly.type
_entity_poly.pdbx_seq_one_letter_code
_entity_poly.pdbx_strand_id
1 'polypeptide(L)'
;MGIENRPQRGRPKISAREAARILQRDVRTVRRMIEDGDIAGGATEGPKQKRWWVYVDQLPHPAQRAAASDEHDMGSARATIEALRAENLDLRVQLSAANETNQLLLAAQANMLEAVEQYRQSAAETVGAADGYRQAADGYRDAADRYSRATAGFQNSAEQLMAVVDRYRDALTQHTAPAHPADTTR
;
A
#
# COMPACT_ATOMS: atom_id res chain seq x y z
N MET A 1 -35.09 -32.75 -56.63
CA MET A 1 -34.72 -32.39 -58.02
C MET A 1 -33.97 -33.56 -58.64
N GLY A 2 -34.03 -33.76 -59.96
CA GLY A 2 -33.56 -34.98 -60.61
C GLY A 2 -32.04 -35.10 -60.64
N ILE A 3 -31.52 -36.28 -60.26
CA ILE A 3 -30.10 -36.63 -60.38
C ILE A 3 -29.71 -36.59 -61.86
N GLU A 4 -28.64 -35.87 -62.23
CA GLU A 4 -28.14 -35.85 -63.61
C GLU A 4 -27.63 -37.25 -64.00
N ASN A 5 -28.41 -37.98 -64.81
CA ASN A 5 -28.04 -39.32 -65.29
C ASN A 5 -27.00 -39.29 -66.43
N ARG A 6 -26.75 -38.11 -67.03
CA ARG A 6 -25.72 -37.90 -68.04
C ARG A 6 -24.85 -36.70 -67.66
N PRO A 7 -23.51 -36.83 -67.66
CA PRO A 7 -22.61 -35.71 -67.38
C PRO A 7 -22.70 -34.65 -68.47
N GLN A 8 -22.63 -33.38 -68.07
CA GLN A 8 -22.55 -32.26 -69.01
C GLN A 8 -21.27 -32.35 -69.85
N ARG A 9 -21.41 -32.23 -71.19
CA ARG A 9 -20.27 -32.27 -72.11
C ARG A 9 -19.37 -31.04 -71.88
N GLY A 10 -18.12 -31.29 -71.49
CA GLY A 10 -17.08 -30.25 -71.35
C GLY A 10 -16.68 -29.88 -69.92
N ARG A 11 -17.39 -30.35 -68.89
CA ARG A 11 -16.97 -30.12 -67.49
C ARG A 11 -16.10 -31.26 -66.96
N PRO A 12 -14.91 -30.96 -66.37
CA PRO A 12 -14.07 -31.97 -65.74
C PRO A 12 -14.80 -32.56 -64.52
N LYS A 13 -14.80 -33.88 -64.42
CA LYS A 13 -15.48 -34.62 -63.34
C LYS A 13 -14.52 -35.59 -62.66
N ILE A 14 -14.72 -35.79 -61.37
CA ILE A 14 -14.02 -36.81 -60.58
C ILE A 14 -15.03 -37.76 -59.93
N SER A 15 -14.55 -38.92 -59.49
CA SER A 15 -15.39 -39.89 -58.81
C SER A 15 -15.83 -39.40 -57.42
N ALA A 16 -17.00 -39.82 -56.93
CA ALA A 16 -17.45 -39.45 -55.59
C ALA A 16 -16.48 -39.89 -54.48
N ARG A 17 -15.70 -40.96 -54.69
CA ARG A 17 -14.66 -41.41 -53.75
C ARG A 17 -13.47 -40.45 -53.71
N GLU A 18 -13.11 -39.90 -54.84
CA GLU A 18 -12.03 -38.92 -54.96
C GLU A 18 -12.47 -37.55 -54.44
N ALA A 19 -13.71 -37.14 -54.75
CA ALA A 19 -14.35 -35.96 -54.15
C ALA A 19 -14.44 -36.07 -52.63
N ALA A 20 -14.81 -37.24 -52.09
CA ALA A 20 -14.82 -37.52 -50.65
C ALA A 20 -13.45 -37.33 -50.01
N ARG A 21 -12.37 -37.74 -50.70
CA ARG A 21 -11.00 -37.54 -50.23
C ARG A 21 -10.61 -36.06 -50.22
N ILE A 22 -10.97 -35.30 -51.24
CA ILE A 22 -10.67 -33.85 -51.34
C ILE A 22 -11.48 -33.04 -50.31
N LEU A 23 -12.74 -33.41 -50.09
CA LEU A 23 -13.61 -32.76 -49.12
C LEU A 23 -13.39 -33.24 -47.68
N GLN A 24 -12.55 -34.27 -47.46
CA GLN A 24 -12.36 -34.96 -46.18
C GLN A 24 -13.69 -35.39 -45.52
N ARG A 25 -14.63 -35.90 -46.32
CA ARG A 25 -15.96 -36.38 -45.87
C ARG A 25 -16.18 -37.83 -46.29
N ASP A 26 -17.10 -38.53 -45.64
CA ASP A 26 -17.53 -39.88 -46.08
C ASP A 26 -18.20 -39.79 -47.47
N VAL A 27 -17.93 -40.79 -48.30
CA VAL A 27 -18.58 -41.00 -49.61
C VAL A 27 -20.11 -41.02 -49.47
N ARG A 28 -20.66 -41.54 -48.36
CA ARG A 28 -22.10 -41.51 -48.09
C ARG A 28 -22.63 -40.08 -47.92
N THR A 29 -21.87 -39.22 -47.25
CA THR A 29 -22.19 -37.80 -47.08
C THR A 29 -22.09 -37.06 -48.40
N VAL A 30 -21.05 -37.33 -49.21
CA VAL A 30 -20.93 -36.72 -50.55
C VAL A 30 -22.08 -37.16 -51.45
N ARG A 31 -22.50 -38.42 -51.39
CA ARG A 31 -23.67 -38.91 -52.11
C ARG A 31 -24.94 -38.17 -51.68
N ARG A 32 -25.15 -38.00 -50.38
CA ARG A 32 -26.28 -37.24 -49.84
C ARG A 32 -26.25 -35.78 -50.31
N MET A 33 -25.09 -35.14 -50.34
CA MET A 33 -24.92 -33.77 -50.86
C MET A 33 -25.23 -33.65 -52.36
N ILE A 34 -24.99 -34.70 -53.15
CA ILE A 34 -25.41 -34.74 -54.57
C ILE A 34 -26.92 -34.94 -54.69
N GLU A 35 -27.52 -35.79 -53.84
CA GLU A 35 -28.97 -36.05 -53.81
C GLU A 35 -29.76 -34.83 -53.32
N ASP A 36 -29.23 -34.11 -52.32
CA ASP A 36 -29.82 -32.90 -51.72
C ASP A 36 -29.59 -31.65 -52.61
N GLY A 37 -28.64 -31.71 -53.55
CA GLY A 37 -28.34 -30.64 -54.52
C GLY A 37 -27.30 -29.63 -54.04
N ASP A 38 -26.65 -29.87 -52.90
CA ASP A 38 -25.59 -29.03 -52.34
C ASP A 38 -24.32 -29.01 -53.22
N ILE A 39 -24.09 -30.08 -53.98
CA ILE A 39 -22.95 -30.21 -54.89
C ILE A 39 -23.45 -30.65 -56.25
N ALA A 40 -23.06 -29.93 -57.30
CA ALA A 40 -23.37 -30.32 -58.68
C ALA A 40 -22.65 -31.63 -59.05
N GLY A 41 -23.42 -32.67 -59.29
CA GLY A 41 -22.94 -34.02 -59.60
C GLY A 41 -24.07 -34.92 -60.10
N GLY A 42 -23.72 -36.15 -60.44
CA GLY A 42 -24.67 -37.08 -61.01
C GLY A 42 -24.31 -38.53 -60.76
N ALA A 43 -25.23 -39.43 -61.11
CA ALA A 43 -25.04 -40.87 -61.01
C ALA A 43 -25.21 -41.51 -62.38
N THR A 44 -24.19 -42.21 -62.85
CA THR A 44 -24.31 -43.04 -64.06
C THR A 44 -24.69 -44.46 -63.68
N GLU A 45 -25.75 -44.99 -64.27
CA GLU A 45 -26.18 -46.38 -64.08
C GLU A 45 -25.18 -47.33 -64.75
N GLY A 46 -24.38 -48.02 -63.94
CA GLY A 46 -23.46 -49.06 -64.43
C GLY A 46 -24.13 -50.44 -64.45
N PRO A 47 -23.55 -51.42 -65.14
CA PRO A 47 -24.14 -52.76 -65.32
C PRO A 47 -24.33 -53.57 -64.03
N LYS A 48 -23.73 -53.15 -62.91
CA LYS A 48 -23.91 -53.79 -61.58
C LYS A 48 -24.22 -52.80 -60.44
N GLN A 49 -23.81 -51.53 -60.52
CA GLN A 49 -24.05 -50.51 -59.48
C GLN A 49 -24.01 -49.07 -60.06
N LYS A 50 -24.70 -48.13 -59.40
CA LYS A 50 -24.68 -46.69 -59.73
C LYS A 50 -23.32 -46.07 -59.38
N ARG A 51 -22.67 -45.42 -60.35
CA ARG A 51 -21.39 -44.72 -60.17
C ARG A 51 -21.62 -43.21 -60.04
N TRP A 52 -21.31 -42.68 -58.86
CA TRP A 52 -21.47 -41.27 -58.51
C TRP A 52 -20.24 -40.45 -58.91
N TRP A 53 -20.45 -39.25 -59.45
CA TRP A 53 -19.41 -38.32 -59.87
C TRP A 53 -19.77 -36.87 -59.52
N VAL A 54 -18.75 -36.03 -59.36
CA VAL A 54 -18.85 -34.63 -58.95
C VAL A 54 -18.00 -33.77 -59.89
N TYR A 55 -18.45 -32.55 -60.20
CA TYR A 55 -17.65 -31.62 -61.00
C TYR A 55 -16.51 -30.98 -60.19
N VAL A 56 -15.35 -30.80 -60.81
CA VAL A 56 -14.12 -30.34 -60.14
C VAL A 56 -14.18 -28.88 -59.70
N ASP A 57 -14.97 -28.05 -60.39
CA ASP A 57 -15.19 -26.63 -60.07
C ASP A 57 -15.91 -26.42 -58.73
N GLN A 58 -16.62 -27.45 -58.24
CA GLN A 58 -17.36 -27.41 -56.97
C GLN A 58 -16.50 -27.87 -55.78
N LEU A 59 -15.22 -28.15 -56.00
CA LEU A 59 -14.30 -28.64 -54.97
C LEU A 59 -13.32 -27.53 -54.53
N PRO A 60 -13.13 -27.34 -53.23
CA PRO A 60 -12.21 -26.33 -52.71
C PRO A 60 -10.77 -26.69 -53.10
N HIS A 61 -10.07 -25.74 -53.72
CA HIS A 61 -8.67 -25.93 -54.10
C HIS A 61 -7.79 -25.89 -52.82
N PRO A 62 -6.82 -26.81 -52.65
CA PRO A 62 -6.02 -26.90 -51.43
C PRO A 62 -5.22 -25.62 -51.13
N ALA A 63 -4.77 -24.90 -52.17
CA ALA A 63 -4.06 -23.63 -52.03
C ALA A 63 -4.92 -22.51 -51.42
N GLN A 64 -6.23 -22.49 -51.71
CA GLN A 64 -7.15 -21.51 -51.11
C GLN A 64 -7.45 -21.83 -49.65
N ARG A 65 -7.43 -23.11 -49.26
CA ARG A 65 -7.68 -23.54 -47.87
C ARG A 65 -6.50 -23.22 -46.94
N ALA A 66 -5.26 -23.33 -47.44
CA ALA A 66 -4.06 -22.96 -46.69
C ALA A 66 -3.91 -21.43 -46.52
N ALA A 67 -4.19 -20.65 -47.56
CA ALA A 67 -4.18 -19.18 -47.45
C ALA A 67 -5.23 -18.67 -46.45
N ALA A 68 -6.43 -19.28 -46.42
CA ALA A 68 -7.48 -18.90 -45.49
C ALA A 68 -7.16 -19.25 -44.02
N SER A 69 -6.41 -20.33 -43.74
CA SER A 69 -5.98 -20.65 -42.38
C SER A 69 -4.89 -19.69 -41.88
N ASP A 70 -3.90 -19.38 -42.72
CA ASP A 70 -2.81 -18.48 -42.35
C ASP A 70 -3.30 -17.05 -42.08
N GLU A 71 -4.28 -16.56 -42.84
CA GLU A 71 -4.92 -15.26 -42.61
C GLU A 71 -5.71 -15.23 -41.30
N HIS A 72 -6.40 -16.32 -40.95
CA HIS A 72 -7.14 -16.43 -39.69
C HIS A 72 -6.21 -16.47 -38.48
N ASP A 73 -5.12 -17.25 -38.56
CA ASP A 73 -4.12 -17.35 -37.49
C ASP A 73 -3.36 -16.02 -37.29
N MET A 74 -3.03 -15.33 -38.37
CA MET A 74 -2.43 -13.98 -38.31
C MET A 74 -3.41 -12.93 -37.73
N GLY A 75 -4.70 -13.02 -38.07
CA GLY A 75 -5.73 -12.16 -37.48
C GLY A 75 -5.88 -12.40 -35.97
N SER A 76 -5.91 -13.66 -35.55
CA SER A 76 -5.97 -14.07 -34.14
C SER A 76 -4.73 -13.65 -33.35
N ALA A 77 -3.53 -13.82 -33.93
CA ALA A 77 -2.28 -13.36 -33.34
C ALA A 77 -2.24 -11.84 -33.17
N ARG A 78 -2.71 -11.07 -34.17
CA ARG A 78 -2.80 -9.60 -34.08
C ARG A 78 -3.77 -9.15 -33.00
N ALA A 79 -4.95 -9.75 -32.92
CA ALA A 79 -5.93 -9.46 -31.88
C ALA A 79 -5.38 -9.76 -30.47
N THR A 80 -4.64 -10.86 -30.33
CA THR A 80 -3.97 -11.23 -29.07
C THR A 80 -2.88 -10.21 -28.69
N ILE A 81 -2.06 -9.77 -29.65
CA ILE A 81 -1.03 -8.76 -29.41
C ILE A 81 -1.65 -7.42 -28.99
N GLU A 82 -2.76 -7.04 -29.61
CA GLU A 82 -3.48 -5.81 -29.25
C GLU A 82 -4.07 -5.88 -27.84
N ALA A 83 -4.69 -7.01 -27.48
CA ALA A 83 -5.20 -7.25 -26.13
C ALA A 83 -4.09 -7.20 -25.08
N LEU A 84 -2.96 -7.88 -25.32
CA LEU A 84 -1.82 -7.87 -24.41
C LEU A 84 -1.19 -6.48 -24.28
N ARG A 85 -1.20 -5.67 -25.34
CA ARG A 85 -0.72 -4.28 -25.29
C ARG A 85 -1.65 -3.41 -24.45
N ALA A 86 -2.97 -3.57 -24.60
CA ALA A 86 -3.94 -2.87 -23.77
C ALA A 86 -3.77 -3.25 -22.29
N GLU A 87 -3.62 -4.53 -21.98
CA GLU A 87 -3.36 -5.00 -20.62
C GLU A 87 -2.01 -4.47 -20.07
N ASN A 88 -0.95 -4.47 -20.87
CA ASN A 88 0.34 -3.90 -20.46
C ASN A 88 0.25 -2.40 -20.17
N LEU A 89 -0.58 -1.64 -20.90
CA LEU A 89 -0.80 -0.23 -20.62
C LEU A 89 -1.54 -0.05 -19.30
N ASP A 90 -2.59 -0.83 -19.06
CA ASP A 90 -3.34 -0.78 -17.81
C ASP A 90 -2.46 -1.13 -16.60
N LEU A 91 -1.68 -2.20 -16.69
CA LEU A 91 -0.74 -2.60 -15.63
C LEU A 91 0.30 -1.51 -15.34
N ARG A 92 0.78 -0.79 -16.35
CA ARG A 92 1.71 0.33 -16.15
C ARG A 92 1.06 1.49 -15.42
N VAL A 93 -0.19 1.82 -15.74
CA VAL A 93 -0.97 2.85 -15.06
C VAL A 93 -1.22 2.46 -13.60
N GLN A 94 -1.58 1.19 -13.35
CA GLN A 94 -1.76 0.69 -11.99
C GLN A 94 -0.45 0.74 -11.19
N LEU A 95 0.67 0.36 -11.81
CA LEU A 95 1.98 0.37 -11.16
C LEU A 95 2.46 1.79 -10.84
N SER A 96 2.23 2.77 -11.73
CA SER A 96 2.55 4.17 -11.42
C SER A 96 1.69 4.70 -10.27
N ALA A 97 0.38 4.40 -10.28
CA ALA A 97 -0.52 4.78 -9.19
C ALA A 97 -0.09 4.14 -7.85
N ALA A 98 0.25 2.85 -7.86
CA ALA A 98 0.76 2.17 -6.67
C ALA A 98 2.06 2.80 -6.15
N ASN A 99 3.00 3.13 -7.03
CA ASN A 99 4.25 3.81 -6.65
C ASN A 99 4.01 5.18 -6.03
N GLU A 100 3.09 5.97 -6.58
CA GLU A 100 2.68 7.26 -6.01
C GLU A 100 2.07 7.09 -4.62
N THR A 101 1.18 6.11 -4.43
CA THR A 101 0.62 5.82 -3.10
C THR A 101 1.69 5.39 -2.09
N ASN A 102 2.66 4.59 -2.51
CA ASN A 102 3.78 4.19 -1.65
C ASN A 102 4.65 5.39 -1.27
N GLN A 103 4.93 6.31 -2.19
CA GLN A 103 5.67 7.54 -1.89
C GLN A 103 4.90 8.42 -0.90
N LEU A 104 3.60 8.59 -1.08
CA LEU A 104 2.75 9.34 -0.16
C LEU A 104 2.71 8.69 1.23
N LEU A 105 2.64 7.36 1.29
CA LEU A 105 2.64 6.63 2.57
C LEU A 105 3.99 6.76 3.29
N LEU A 106 5.11 6.70 2.58
CA LEU A 106 6.43 6.94 3.16
C LEU A 106 6.58 8.39 3.66
N ALA A 107 6.08 9.37 2.91
CA ALA A 107 6.07 10.76 3.34
C ALA A 107 5.19 10.96 4.58
N ALA A 108 4.00 10.35 4.62
CA ALA A 108 3.12 10.38 5.79
C ALA A 108 3.77 9.72 7.01
N GLN A 109 4.45 8.59 6.83
CA GLN A 109 5.19 7.92 7.90
C GLN A 109 6.33 8.79 8.42
N ALA A 110 7.09 9.45 7.54
CA ALA A 110 8.15 10.37 7.95
C ALA A 110 7.59 11.53 8.78
N ASN A 111 6.49 12.15 8.35
CA ASN A 111 5.81 13.21 9.10
C ASN A 111 5.32 12.74 10.47
N MET A 112 4.80 11.51 10.57
CA MET A 112 4.39 10.94 11.85
C MET A 112 5.57 10.73 12.80
N LEU A 113 6.70 10.23 12.30
CA LEU A 113 7.90 10.04 13.10
C LEU A 113 8.47 11.38 13.59
N GLU A 114 8.48 12.40 12.73
CA GLU A 114 8.89 13.76 13.11
C GLU A 114 7.97 14.35 14.18
N ALA A 115 6.66 14.21 14.03
CA ALA A 115 5.69 14.66 15.03
C ALA A 115 5.92 13.97 16.38
N VAL A 116 6.15 12.65 16.40
CA VAL A 116 6.46 11.91 17.63
C VAL A 116 7.74 12.41 18.30
N GLU A 117 8.77 12.73 17.51
CA GLU A 117 10.02 13.25 18.04
C GLU A 117 9.84 14.65 18.63
N GLN A 118 9.08 15.54 17.96
CA GLN A 118 8.72 16.85 18.50
C GLN A 118 7.91 16.74 19.81
N TYR A 119 6.99 15.78 19.89
CA TYR A 119 6.26 15.48 21.13
C TYR A 119 7.19 15.01 22.26
N ARG A 120 8.20 14.18 21.95
CA ARG A 120 9.18 13.73 22.95
C ARG A 120 10.05 14.88 23.45
N GLN A 121 10.50 15.75 22.55
CA GLN A 121 11.31 16.91 22.91
C GLN A 121 10.52 17.87 23.80
N SER A 122 9.30 18.23 23.41
CA SER A 122 8.44 19.08 24.24
C SER A 122 8.11 18.44 25.59
N ALA A 123 7.86 17.12 25.64
CA ALA A 123 7.68 16.42 26.91
C ALA A 123 8.94 16.50 27.79
N ALA A 124 10.13 16.28 27.23
CA ALA A 124 11.38 16.41 27.97
C ALA A 124 11.62 17.84 28.50
N GLU A 125 11.28 18.86 27.72
CA GLU A 125 11.35 20.26 28.15
C GLU A 125 10.39 20.55 29.31
N THR A 126 9.16 20.03 29.27
CA THR A 126 8.21 20.21 30.39
C THR A 126 8.68 19.53 31.67
N VAL A 127 9.30 18.35 31.57
CA VAL A 127 9.91 17.66 32.72
C VAL A 127 11.08 18.48 33.27
N GLY A 128 11.96 18.98 32.39
CA GLY A 128 13.07 19.85 32.78
C GLY A 128 12.60 21.13 33.47
N ALA A 129 11.53 21.75 32.97
CA ALA A 129 10.92 22.91 33.61
C ALA A 129 10.36 22.58 35.00
N ALA A 130 9.67 21.44 35.16
CA ALA A 130 9.16 20.99 36.44
C ALA A 130 10.27 20.74 37.47
N ASP A 131 11.39 20.14 37.04
CA ASP A 131 12.56 19.95 37.88
C ASP A 131 13.20 21.29 38.28
N GLY A 132 13.27 22.26 37.36
CA GLY A 132 13.72 23.63 37.65
C GLY A 132 12.85 24.32 38.70
N TYR A 133 11.52 24.18 38.61
CA TYR A 133 10.60 24.68 39.64
C TYR A 133 10.80 24.01 40.99
N ARG A 134 11.04 22.69 41.01
CA ARG A 134 11.32 21.95 42.25
C ARG A 134 12.61 22.45 42.91
N GLN A 135 13.68 22.60 42.14
CA GLN A 135 14.95 23.15 42.63
C GLN A 135 14.79 24.57 43.18
N ALA A 136 14.05 25.44 42.49
CA ALA A 136 13.77 26.78 42.97
C ALA A 136 13.00 26.75 44.30
N ALA A 137 11.97 25.90 44.42
CA ALA A 137 11.19 25.75 45.64
C ALA A 137 12.04 25.25 46.82
N ASP A 138 12.96 24.32 46.58
CA ASP A 138 13.90 23.83 47.60
C ASP A 138 14.87 24.94 48.02
N GLY A 139 15.39 25.72 47.07
CA GLY A 139 16.23 26.89 47.37
C GLY A 139 15.51 27.96 48.21
N TYR A 140 14.23 28.21 47.97
CA TYR A 140 13.43 29.10 48.82
C TYR A 140 13.23 28.55 50.22
N ARG A 141 13.01 27.24 50.38
CA ARG A 141 12.93 26.58 51.69
C ARG A 141 14.24 26.72 52.47
N ASP A 142 15.37 26.44 51.82
CA ASP A 142 16.70 26.60 52.43
C ASP A 142 16.98 28.04 52.86
N ALA A 143 16.59 29.02 52.03
CA ALA A 143 16.74 30.43 52.37
C ALA A 143 15.88 30.80 53.59
N ALA A 144 14.62 30.37 53.62
CA ALA A 144 13.72 30.59 54.75
C ALA A 144 14.26 29.98 56.05
N ASP A 145 14.81 28.77 56.00
CA ASP A 145 15.44 28.11 57.15
C ASP A 145 16.63 28.91 57.69
N ARG A 146 17.48 29.45 56.79
CA ARG A 146 18.61 30.29 57.20
C ARG A 146 18.15 31.58 57.86
N TYR A 147 17.11 32.22 57.31
CA TYR A 147 16.51 33.42 57.92
C TYR A 147 15.95 33.11 59.30
N SER A 148 15.23 32.00 59.47
CA SER A 148 14.68 31.57 60.77
C SER A 148 15.77 31.32 61.82
N ARG A 149 16.87 30.67 61.42
CA ARG A 149 18.02 30.47 62.33
C ARG A 149 18.71 31.78 62.69
N ALA A 150 18.84 32.70 61.73
CA ALA A 150 19.42 34.01 61.97
C ALA A 150 18.57 34.84 62.94
N THR A 151 17.24 34.87 62.77
CA THR A 151 16.34 35.58 63.67
C THR A 151 16.35 34.99 65.08
N ALA A 152 16.36 33.66 65.22
CA ALA A 152 16.54 33.00 66.52
C ALA A 152 17.89 33.37 67.16
N GLY A 153 18.97 33.43 66.39
CA GLY A 153 20.28 33.89 66.86
C GLY A 153 20.27 35.33 67.36
N PHE A 154 19.60 36.24 66.63
CA PHE A 154 19.44 37.63 67.06
C PHE A 154 18.63 37.75 68.35
N GLN A 155 17.52 37.02 68.50
CA GLN A 155 16.73 36.99 69.72
C GLN A 155 17.57 36.54 70.92
N ASN A 156 18.30 35.43 70.79
CA ASN A 156 19.21 34.94 71.83
C ASN A 156 20.28 35.97 72.19
N SER A 157 20.86 36.68 71.20
CA SER A 157 21.85 37.72 71.45
C SER A 157 21.27 38.94 72.18
N ALA A 158 20.03 39.32 71.85
CA ALA A 158 19.34 40.42 72.51
C ALA A 158 19.00 40.08 73.96
N GLU A 159 18.55 38.85 74.23
CA GLU A 159 18.33 38.34 75.59
C GLU A 159 19.62 38.35 76.42
N GLN A 160 20.75 37.92 75.85
CA GLN A 160 22.04 37.97 76.52
C GLN A 160 22.48 39.40 76.84
N LEU A 161 22.30 40.34 75.90
CA LEU A 161 22.60 41.75 76.13
C LEU A 161 21.74 42.34 77.24
N MET A 162 20.44 42.05 77.26
CA MET A 162 19.54 42.50 78.33
C MET A 162 19.98 41.94 79.69
N ALA A 163 20.33 40.64 79.76
CA ALA A 163 20.83 40.04 80.99
C ALA A 163 22.15 40.68 81.49
N VAL A 164 23.04 41.08 80.58
CA VAL A 164 24.27 41.81 80.92
C VAL A 164 23.94 43.20 81.45
N VAL A 165 23.03 43.93 80.80
CA VAL A 165 22.58 45.26 81.24
C VAL A 165 21.97 45.19 82.65
N ASP A 166 21.13 44.19 82.93
CA ASP A 166 20.53 43.99 84.26
C ASP A 166 21.60 43.74 85.33
N ARG A 167 22.61 42.90 85.05
CA ARG A 167 23.74 42.70 85.97
C ARG A 167 24.53 43.98 86.23
N TYR A 168 24.78 44.79 85.21
CA TYR A 168 25.46 46.07 85.39
C TYR A 168 24.62 47.03 86.24
N ARG A 169 23.30 47.04 86.04
CA ARG A 169 22.37 47.85 86.85
C ARG A 169 22.40 47.41 88.31
N ASP A 170 22.36 46.11 88.58
CA ASP A 170 22.45 45.56 89.94
C ASP A 170 23.80 45.84 90.62
N ALA A 171 24.91 45.74 89.87
CA ALA A 171 26.22 46.09 90.39
C ALA A 171 26.33 47.59 90.72
N LEU A 172 25.75 48.46 89.89
CA LEU A 172 25.71 49.90 90.13
C LEU A 172 24.82 50.24 91.34
N THR A 173 23.67 49.60 91.52
CA THR A 173 22.83 49.82 92.70
C THR A 173 23.52 49.34 93.98
N GLN A 174 24.27 48.24 93.94
CA GLN A 174 25.11 47.82 95.07
C GLN A 174 26.21 48.83 95.41
N HIS A 175 26.84 49.45 94.40
CA HIS A 175 27.88 50.46 94.62
C HIS A 175 27.35 51.85 94.99
N THR A 176 26.13 52.19 94.59
CA THR A 176 25.49 53.49 94.90
C THR A 176 24.59 53.44 96.12
N ALA A 177 24.16 52.26 96.57
CA ALA A 177 23.63 52.08 97.91
C ALA A 177 24.76 52.40 98.90
N PRO A 178 24.65 53.49 99.68
CA PRO A 178 25.71 53.88 100.60
C PRO A 178 25.95 52.71 101.55
N ALA A 179 27.22 52.33 101.71
CA ALA A 179 27.64 51.50 102.84
C ALA A 179 26.93 52.03 104.08
N HIS A 180 26.25 51.13 104.79
CA HIS A 180 25.49 51.47 105.99
C HIS A 180 26.25 52.52 106.81
N PRO A 181 25.65 53.67 107.18
CA PRO A 181 26.30 54.67 108.03
C PRO A 181 26.56 54.20 109.47
N ALA A 182 26.57 52.88 109.71
CA ALA A 182 26.88 52.26 110.98
C ALA A 182 28.36 51.83 111.10
N ASP A 183 29.16 51.86 110.02
CA ASP A 183 30.52 51.28 110.03
C ASP A 183 31.66 52.30 110.16
N THR A 184 31.38 53.53 110.63
CA THR A 184 32.40 54.57 110.90
C THR A 184 32.64 54.86 112.38
N THR A 185 32.27 53.95 113.27
CA THR A 185 32.64 54.04 114.70
C THR A 185 33.59 52.93 115.12
N ARG A 186 34.88 53.11 114.87
CA ARG A 186 35.93 52.48 115.67
C ARG A 186 37.21 53.30 115.69
#